data_AF-A0A521QFV5-F1
#
_entry.id   AF-A0A521QFV5-F1
#
_cell.length_a   1.000
_cell.length_b   1.000
_cell.length_c   1.000
_cell.angle_alpha   90.00
_cell.angle_beta   90.00
_cell.angle_gamma   90.00
#
_symmetry.space_group_name_H-M   'P 1'
#
loop_
_entity.id
_entity.type
_entity.pdbx_description
1 polymer ?
#
loop_
_entity_poly.entity_id
_entity_poly.type
_entity_poly.pdbx_seq_one_letter_code
_entity_poly.pdbx_strand_id
1 'polypeptide(L)'
;MDQHVSERSPMEYRSVLLEMRRDAPPGLNMLYLSGLAETLALIDRENAQEPGSHDLNVRAIARVLRAWGDFEGDTWAGGFVMELLDGRRVYVESYADGPDWGPDSCASVVAVPIGSTLPKLPRNHDSALYGWVEDLSELGDYLRRLR
;
A
#
# COMPACT_ATOMS: atom_id res chain seq x y z
N MET A 1 18.35 -20.54 18.03
CA MET A 1 18.07 -20.05 16.66
C MET A 1 16.86 -19.16 16.81
N ASP A 2 17.09 -17.92 17.24
CA ASP A 2 16.03 -16.96 17.50
C ASP A 2 15.82 -16.13 16.24
N GLN A 3 14.94 -16.62 15.37
CA GLN A 3 14.36 -15.77 14.34
C GLN A 3 13.27 -14.95 15.02
N HIS A 4 13.68 -13.86 15.67
CA HIS A 4 12.79 -12.74 15.94
C HIS A 4 12.28 -12.23 14.58
N VAL A 5 11.18 -12.80 14.11
CA VAL A 5 10.28 -12.12 13.18
C VAL A 5 9.88 -10.84 13.93
N SER A 6 10.50 -9.73 13.57
CA SER A 6 10.20 -8.44 14.16
C SER A 6 8.79 -8.06 13.69
N GLU A 7 7.79 -8.53 14.44
CA GLU A 7 6.39 -8.11 14.40
C GLU A 7 6.36 -6.59 14.55
N ARG A 8 6.25 -5.86 13.45
CA ARG A 8 5.90 -4.45 13.53
C ARG A 8 4.43 -4.38 13.90
N SER A 9 4.15 -3.80 15.06
CA SER A 9 2.78 -3.52 15.45
C SER A 9 2.16 -2.57 14.42
N PRO A 10 0.87 -2.74 14.06
CA PRO A 10 0.09 -1.75 13.29
C PRO A 10 0.26 -0.30 13.78
N MET A 11 0.66 -0.12 15.06
CA MET A 11 1.01 1.17 15.63
C MET A 11 2.16 1.90 14.92
N GLU A 12 3.14 1.21 14.34
CA GLU A 12 4.28 1.87 13.68
C GLU A 12 3.86 2.56 12.38
N TYR A 13 3.07 1.87 11.55
CA TYR A 13 2.49 2.44 10.34
C TYR A 13 1.69 3.71 10.65
N ARG A 14 0.80 3.62 11.63
CA ARG A 14 -0.02 4.75 12.06
C ARG A 14 0.81 5.88 12.67
N SER A 15 1.85 5.57 13.44
CA SER A 15 2.72 6.58 14.04
C SER A 15 3.44 7.40 12.97
N VAL A 16 4.06 6.74 11.99
CA VAL A 16 4.75 7.43 10.89
C VAL A 16 3.78 8.26 10.06
N LEU A 17 2.57 7.74 9.79
CA LEU A 17 1.52 8.47 9.08
C LEU A 17 1.12 9.76 9.83
N LEU A 18 0.92 9.67 11.15
CA LEU A 18 0.54 10.82 11.98
C LEU A 18 1.66 11.86 12.06
N GLU A 19 2.92 11.44 12.15
CA GLU A 19 4.07 12.33 12.11
C GLU A 19 4.15 13.08 10.77
N MET A 20 4.02 12.37 9.66
CA MET A 20 4.01 12.99 8.34
C MET A 20 2.84 13.95 8.16
N ARG A 21 1.65 13.61 8.66
CA ARG A 21 0.48 14.50 8.64
C ARG A 21 0.71 15.77 9.44
N ARG A 22 1.37 15.69 10.60
CA ARG A 22 1.69 16.86 11.43
C ARG A 22 2.67 17.80 10.73
N ASP A 23 3.63 17.23 10.01
CA ASP A 23 4.72 17.97 9.37
C ASP A 23 4.41 18.33 7.89
N ALA A 24 3.20 18.00 7.41
CA ALA A 24 2.81 18.09 6.00
C ALA A 24 2.65 19.54 5.52
N PRO A 25 3.17 19.90 4.34
CA PRO A 25 2.79 21.15 3.69
C PRO A 25 1.31 21.11 3.25
N PRO A 26 0.66 22.28 3.10
CA PRO A 26 -0.67 22.35 2.51
C PRO A 26 -0.69 21.68 1.13
N GLY A 27 -1.65 20.76 0.91
CA GLY A 27 -1.81 20.05 -0.37
C GLY A 27 -1.24 18.63 -0.41
N LEU A 28 -0.68 18.11 0.69
CA LEU A 28 -0.31 16.69 0.78
C LEU A 28 -1.54 15.79 0.59
N ASN A 29 -1.45 14.85 -0.36
CA ASN A 29 -2.55 13.93 -0.62
C ASN A 29 -2.60 12.81 0.44
N MET A 30 -3.47 12.98 1.42
CA MET A 30 -3.64 12.00 2.51
C MET A 30 -4.38 10.73 2.09
N LEU A 31 -5.07 10.71 0.93
CA LEU A 31 -5.79 9.54 0.46
C LEU A 31 -4.83 8.38 0.21
N TYR A 32 -3.82 8.57 -0.64
CA TYR A 32 -2.87 7.53 -0.98
C TYR A 32 -1.93 7.17 0.17
N LEU A 33 -1.55 8.15 1.00
CA LEU A 33 -0.73 7.91 2.18
C LEU A 33 -1.45 7.02 3.20
N SER A 34 -2.70 7.35 3.52
CA SER A 34 -3.49 6.56 4.46
C SER A 34 -3.81 5.18 3.87
N GLY A 35 -4.19 5.13 2.59
CA GLY A 35 -4.41 3.87 1.87
C GLY A 35 -3.19 2.96 1.88
N LEU A 36 -1.99 3.50 1.61
CA LEU A 36 -0.75 2.73 1.65
C LEU A 36 -0.44 2.23 3.07
N ALA A 37 -0.52 3.13 4.06
CA ALA A 37 -0.20 2.79 5.44
C ALA A 37 -1.04 1.62 5.96
N GLU A 38 -2.36 1.69 5.76
CA GLU A 38 -3.30 0.67 6.24
C GLU A 38 -3.20 -0.61 5.40
N THR A 39 -2.96 -0.52 4.09
CA THR A 39 -2.70 -1.69 3.24
C THR A 39 -1.48 -2.47 3.71
N LEU A 40 -0.37 -1.79 4.01
CA LEU A 40 0.85 -2.45 4.49
C LEU A 40 0.66 -3.04 5.89
N ALA A 41 -0.05 -2.34 6.77
CA ALA A 41 -0.38 -2.86 8.10
C ALA A 41 -1.27 -4.12 8.01
N LEU A 42 -2.22 -4.15 7.08
CA LEU A 42 -3.07 -5.31 6.82
C LEU A 42 -2.24 -6.50 6.34
N ILE A 43 -1.38 -6.30 5.34
CA ILE A 43 -0.50 -7.35 4.79
C ILE A 43 0.44 -7.91 5.85
N ASP A 44 1.08 -7.05 6.65
CA ASP A 44 1.95 -7.51 7.74
C ASP A 44 1.18 -8.31 8.79
N ARG A 45 -0.04 -7.88 9.13
CA ARG A 45 -0.91 -8.61 10.07
C ARG A 45 -1.29 -9.99 9.52
N GLU A 46 -1.69 -10.08 8.25
CA GLU A 46 -2.09 -11.33 7.60
C GLU A 46 -0.88 -12.27 7.43
N ASN A 47 0.29 -11.75 7.08
CA ASN A 47 1.53 -12.51 7.08
C ASN A 47 1.96 -12.98 8.48
N ALA A 48 1.67 -12.23 9.54
CA ALA A 48 1.95 -12.68 10.91
C ALA A 48 1.01 -13.80 11.37
N GLN A 49 -0.26 -13.75 10.95
CA GLN A 49 -1.26 -14.79 11.24
C GLN A 49 -1.02 -16.07 10.44
N GLU A 50 -0.71 -15.92 9.15
CA GLU A 50 -0.36 -17.01 8.24
C GLU A 50 0.91 -16.63 7.46
N PRO A 51 2.10 -17.07 7.93
CA PRO A 51 3.37 -16.75 7.30
C PRO A 51 3.43 -17.08 5.81
N GLY A 52 3.59 -16.04 4.98
CA GLY A 52 3.67 -16.15 3.53
C GLY A 52 2.32 -16.16 2.81
N SER A 53 1.21 -15.83 3.51
CA SER A 53 -0.09 -15.58 2.89
C SER A 53 0.00 -14.53 1.77
N HIS A 54 0.87 -13.54 1.95
CA HIS A 54 1.28 -12.60 0.92
C HIS A 54 2.78 -12.73 0.66
N ASP A 55 3.18 -12.93 -0.61
CA ASP A 55 4.60 -12.88 -1.05
C ASP A 55 5.10 -11.41 -1.11
N LEU A 56 4.93 -10.67 -0.02
CA LEU A 56 5.38 -9.28 0.12
C LEU A 56 5.92 -9.03 1.53
N ASN A 57 7.17 -8.62 1.60
CA ASN A 57 7.78 -8.05 2.79
C ASN A 57 7.90 -6.54 2.60
N VAL A 58 7.36 -5.76 3.53
CA VAL A 58 7.37 -4.29 3.46
C VAL A 58 8.79 -3.71 3.38
N ARG A 59 9.76 -4.33 4.07
CA ARG A 59 11.17 -3.91 3.99
C ARG A 59 11.81 -4.18 2.63
N ALA A 60 11.25 -5.11 1.86
CA ALA A 60 11.69 -5.39 0.50
C ALA A 60 11.14 -4.40 -0.52
N ILE A 61 10.19 -3.52 -0.15
CA ILE A 61 9.66 -2.50 -1.06
C ILE A 61 10.71 -1.42 -1.26
N ALA A 62 11.19 -1.24 -2.48
CA ALA A 62 12.13 -0.19 -2.87
C ALA A 62 11.43 1.17 -3.01
N ARG A 63 10.31 1.20 -3.75
CA ARG A 63 9.49 2.39 -4.02
C ARG A 63 8.10 2.03 -4.53
N VAL A 64 7.15 2.95 -4.38
CA VAL A 64 5.88 2.92 -5.13
C VAL A 64 6.12 3.54 -6.50
N LEU A 65 5.75 2.82 -7.56
CA LEU A 65 5.85 3.31 -8.93
C LEU A 65 4.60 4.06 -9.34
N ARG A 66 3.43 3.52 -8.99
CA ARG A 66 2.11 4.07 -9.34
C ARG A 66 1.08 3.72 -8.30
N ALA A 67 0.05 4.54 -8.17
CA ALA A 67 -1.14 4.21 -7.40
C ALA A 67 -2.43 4.55 -8.17
N TRP A 68 -3.53 3.95 -7.75
CA TRP A 68 -4.88 4.38 -8.07
C TRP A 68 -5.73 4.26 -6.81
N GLY A 69 -6.83 4.99 -6.75
CA GLY A 69 -7.75 4.95 -5.63
C GLY A 69 -9.09 5.53 -6.03
N ASP A 70 -10.16 4.90 -5.58
CA ASP A 70 -11.52 5.42 -5.66
C ASP A 70 -11.65 6.59 -4.68
N PHE A 71 -11.80 7.80 -5.21
CA PHE A 71 -12.00 9.02 -4.45
C PHE A 71 -13.48 9.43 -4.35
N GLU A 72 -14.38 8.72 -5.04
CA GLU A 72 -15.82 8.93 -4.97
C GLU A 72 -16.48 8.04 -3.92
N GLY A 73 -15.83 6.94 -3.55
CA GLY A 73 -16.25 6.05 -2.48
C GLY A 73 -16.07 6.65 -1.08
N ASP A 74 -16.96 6.24 -0.16
CA ASP A 74 -16.88 6.58 1.27
C ASP A 74 -15.77 5.81 2.01
N THR A 75 -15.23 4.76 1.39
CA THR A 75 -14.18 3.90 1.94
C THR A 75 -13.04 3.72 0.95
N TRP A 76 -11.88 3.34 1.45
CA TRP A 76 -10.73 3.08 0.59
C TRP A 76 -10.99 1.87 -0.32
N ALA A 77 -10.86 2.08 -1.62
CA ALA A 77 -10.62 1.03 -2.61
C ALA A 77 -9.50 1.52 -3.53
N GLY A 78 -8.44 0.75 -3.69
CA GLY A 78 -7.33 1.21 -4.49
C GLY A 78 -6.20 0.20 -4.61
N GLY A 79 -5.12 0.64 -5.24
CA GLY A 79 -3.98 -0.23 -5.43
C GLY A 79 -2.70 0.49 -5.82
N PHE A 80 -1.61 -0.24 -5.66
CA PHE A 80 -0.24 0.25 -5.80
C PHE A 80 0.56 -0.70 -6.65
N VAL A 81 1.31 -0.17 -7.61
CA VAL A 81 2.41 -0.93 -8.24
C VAL A 81 3.68 -0.56 -7.50
N MET A 82 4.35 -1.56 -6.95
CA MET A 82 5.57 -1.39 -6.16
C MET A 82 6.73 -2.11 -6.83
N GLU A 83 7.91 -1.48 -6.75
CA GLU A 83 9.18 -2.11 -7.11
C GLU A 83 9.84 -2.62 -5.83
N LEU A 84 10.32 -3.85 -5.85
CA LEU A 84 11.06 -4.47 -4.76
C LEU A 84 12.56 -4.24 -4.93
N LEU A 85 13.33 -4.40 -3.85
CA LEU A 85 14.79 -4.22 -3.82
C LEU A 85 15.53 -5.19 -4.76
N ASP A 86 14.92 -6.34 -5.08
CA ASP A 86 15.46 -7.32 -6.03
C ASP A 86 15.09 -7.01 -7.51
N GLY A 87 14.39 -5.88 -7.75
CA GLY A 87 13.96 -5.45 -9.07
C GLY A 87 12.65 -6.09 -9.56
N ARG A 88 12.05 -7.02 -8.80
CA ARG A 88 10.70 -7.51 -9.10
C ARG A 88 9.68 -6.39 -8.89
N ARG A 89 8.53 -6.53 -9.55
CA ARG A 89 7.38 -5.64 -9.37
C ARG A 89 6.20 -6.44 -8.87
N VAL A 90 5.43 -5.83 -7.97
CA VAL A 90 4.16 -6.38 -7.48
C VAL A 90 3.06 -5.35 -7.65
N TYR A 91 1.84 -5.85 -7.86
CA TYR A 91 0.61 -5.09 -7.75
C TYR A 91 -0.06 -5.49 -6.45
N VAL A 92 -0.39 -4.48 -5.65
CA VAL A 92 -1.14 -4.64 -4.42
C VAL A 92 -2.50 -3.96 -4.62
N GLU A 93 -3.57 -4.68 -4.40
CA GLU A 93 -4.93 -4.15 -4.37
C GLU A 93 -5.50 -4.32 -2.97
N SER A 94 -6.23 -3.32 -2.49
CA SER A 94 -6.85 -3.40 -1.17
C SER A 94 -8.18 -2.66 -1.12
N TYR A 95 -9.03 -3.14 -0.20
CA TYR A 95 -10.34 -2.59 0.07
C TYR A 95 -10.55 -2.49 1.59
N ALA A 96 -11.05 -1.35 2.03
CA ALA A 96 -11.45 -1.11 3.40
C ALA A 96 -12.94 -1.40 3.60
N ASP A 97 -13.24 -2.28 4.55
CA ASP A 97 -14.58 -2.50 5.07
C ASP A 97 -14.95 -1.38 6.05
N GLY A 98 -15.33 -0.23 5.50
CA GLY A 98 -15.66 0.97 6.27
C GLY A 98 -14.46 1.90 6.52
N PRO A 99 -14.68 2.99 7.28
CA PRO A 99 -13.66 3.99 7.55
C PRO A 99 -12.50 3.49 8.44
N ASP A 100 -12.72 2.40 9.19
CA ASP A 100 -11.78 1.90 10.20
C ASP A 100 -11.09 0.58 9.80
N TRP A 101 -11.12 0.20 8.51
CA TRP A 101 -10.55 -1.06 8.01
C TRP A 101 -11.03 -2.27 8.83
N GLY A 102 -12.35 -2.51 8.75
CA GLY A 102 -13.06 -3.57 9.46
C GLY A 102 -12.57 -5.00 9.15
N PRO A 103 -13.16 -6.00 9.81
CA PRO A 103 -12.75 -7.41 9.69
C PRO A 103 -12.86 -7.94 8.26
N ASP A 104 -13.73 -7.35 7.42
CA ASP A 104 -13.91 -7.77 6.03
C ASP A 104 -13.02 -6.98 5.05
N SER A 105 -12.10 -6.15 5.56
CA SER A 105 -11.07 -5.50 4.73
C SER A 105 -10.11 -6.55 4.20
N CYS A 106 -9.64 -6.37 2.97
CA CYS A 106 -8.78 -7.34 2.32
C CYS A 106 -7.69 -6.69 1.49
N ALA A 107 -6.59 -7.42 1.32
CA ALA A 107 -5.53 -7.09 0.39
C ALA A 107 -5.20 -8.29 -0.50
N SER A 108 -4.73 -8.03 -1.70
CA SER A 108 -4.19 -9.04 -2.60
C SER A 108 -2.87 -8.55 -3.16
N VAL A 109 -1.87 -9.44 -3.20
CA VAL A 109 -0.57 -9.18 -3.80
C VAL A 109 -0.39 -10.10 -4.99
N VAL A 110 -0.09 -9.52 -6.15
CA VAL A 110 0.15 -10.25 -7.39
C VAL A 110 1.46 -9.82 -8.03
N ALA A 111 2.29 -10.77 -8.44
CA ALA A 111 3.51 -10.48 -9.18
C ALA A 111 3.20 -9.84 -10.54
N VAL A 112 3.89 -8.75 -10.88
CA VAL A 112 3.77 -8.07 -12.17
C VAL A 112 4.88 -8.57 -13.10
N PRO A 113 4.55 -9.26 -14.21
CA PRO A 113 5.57 -9.80 -15.11
C PRO A 113 6.50 -8.73 -15.67
N ILE A 114 7.76 -9.12 -15.92
CA ILE A 114 8.75 -8.29 -16.61
C ILE A 114 8.22 -7.98 -18.02
N GLY A 115 8.24 -6.71 -18.42
CA GLY A 115 7.74 -6.26 -19.73
C GLY A 115 6.22 -6.09 -19.84
N SER A 116 5.45 -6.42 -18.79
CA SER A 116 4.02 -6.14 -18.76
C SER A 116 3.74 -4.64 -18.60
N THR A 117 2.72 -4.16 -19.30
CA THR A 117 2.00 -2.93 -18.95
C THR A 117 1.33 -3.10 -17.59
N LEU A 118 0.94 -1.99 -16.97
CA LEU A 118 0.23 -2.01 -15.69
C LEU A 118 -1.02 -2.89 -15.76
N PRO A 119 -1.45 -3.48 -14.63
CA PRO A 119 -2.72 -4.18 -14.56
C PRO A 119 -3.85 -3.29 -15.10
N LYS A 120 -4.78 -3.90 -15.85
CA LYS A 120 -6.04 -3.23 -16.17
C LYS A 120 -6.82 -3.05 -14.88
N LEU A 121 -7.24 -1.82 -14.61
CA LEU A 121 -8.14 -1.53 -13.49
C LEU A 121 -9.49 -2.26 -13.70
N PRO A 122 -10.22 -2.60 -12.62
CA PRO A 122 -11.54 -3.23 -12.73
C PRO A 122 -12.45 -2.47 -13.70
N ARG A 123 -13.31 -3.18 -14.45
CA ARG A 123 -14.16 -2.60 -15.52
C ARG A 123 -15.04 -1.42 -15.08
N ASN A 124 -15.35 -1.32 -13.78
CA ASN A 124 -16.17 -0.25 -13.22
C ASN A 124 -15.35 0.99 -12.80
N HIS A 125 -14.02 0.89 -12.84
CA HIS A 125 -13.09 1.96 -12.52
C HIS A 125 -12.37 2.34 -13.82
N ASP A 126 -12.95 3.29 -14.53
CA ASP A 126 -12.40 3.79 -15.78
C ASP A 126 -11.00 4.37 -15.52
N SER A 127 -9.99 3.77 -16.14
CA SER A 127 -8.60 4.26 -16.10
C SER A 127 -8.44 5.68 -16.66
N ALA A 128 -9.42 6.21 -17.37
CA ALA A 128 -9.45 7.61 -17.80
C ALA A 128 -9.95 8.57 -16.71
N LEU A 129 -10.74 8.10 -15.72
CA LEU A 129 -11.28 8.90 -14.61
C LEU A 129 -10.48 8.73 -13.31
N TYR A 130 -10.11 7.50 -12.95
CA TYR A 130 -9.39 7.15 -11.71
C TYR A 130 -7.93 6.73 -11.96
N GLY A 131 -7.39 7.09 -13.13
CA GLY A 131 -6.15 6.56 -13.69
C GLY A 131 -4.94 6.53 -12.77
N TRP A 132 -3.92 5.80 -13.23
CA TRP A 132 -2.67 5.66 -12.48
C TRP A 132 -1.99 7.01 -12.23
N VAL A 133 -1.71 7.29 -10.96
CA VAL A 133 -0.89 8.42 -10.51
C VAL A 133 0.55 7.96 -10.38
N GLU A 134 1.49 8.68 -11.01
CA GLU A 134 2.92 8.31 -11.07
C GLU A 134 3.81 9.13 -10.13
N ASP A 135 3.41 10.38 -9.82
CA ASP A 135 4.23 11.33 -9.06
C ASP A 135 3.77 11.42 -7.59
N LEU A 136 4.09 10.38 -6.82
CA LEU A 136 3.67 10.20 -5.42
C LEU A 136 4.87 10.19 -4.47
N SER A 137 5.63 11.29 -4.48
CA SER A 137 6.86 11.46 -3.71
C SER A 137 6.68 11.17 -2.21
N GLU A 138 5.52 11.53 -1.66
CA GLU A 138 5.13 11.33 -0.28
C GLU A 138 5.08 9.85 0.12
N LEU A 139 4.71 8.96 -0.80
CA LEU A 139 4.74 7.52 -0.53
C LEU A 139 6.18 7.02 -0.42
N GLY A 140 7.10 7.58 -1.20
CA GLY A 140 8.52 7.32 -1.10
C GLY A 140 9.13 7.83 0.21
N ASP A 141 8.69 8.99 0.70
CA ASP A 141 9.08 9.49 2.03
C ASP A 141 8.55 8.59 3.16
N TYR A 142 7.29 8.17 3.06
CA TYR A 142 6.67 7.28 4.03
C TYR A 142 7.42 5.94 4.13
N LEU A 143 7.69 5.29 3.00
CA LEU A 143 8.46 4.04 2.95
C LEU A 143 9.88 4.20 3.52
N ARG A 144 10.52 5.35 3.34
CA ARG A 144 11.85 5.62 3.93
C ARG A 144 11.81 5.74 5.44
N ARG A 145 10.77 6.38 6.00
CA ARG A 145 10.59 6.52 7.46
C ARG A 145 10.23 5.19 8.13
N LEU A 146 9.63 4.27 7.37
CA LEU A 146 9.42 2.89 7.81
C LEU A 146 10.69 2.03 7.76
N ARG A 147 11.88 2.51 7.39
CA ARG A 147 13.10 1.68 7.40
C ARG A 147 13.99 2.02 8.58
#